data_AF-A0A0M1I891-F1
#
_entry.id   AF-A0A0M1I891-F1
#
_cell.length_a   1.000
_cell.length_b   1.000
_cell.length_c   1.000
_cell.angle_alpha   90.00
_cell.angle_beta   90.00
_cell.angle_gamma   90.00
#
_symmetry.space_group_name_H-M   'P 1'
#
loop_
_entity.id
_entity.type
_entity.pdbx_description
1 polymer ?
#
loop_
_entity_poly.entity_id
_entity_poly.type
_entity_poly.pdbx_seq_one_letter_code
_entity_poly.pdbx_strand_id
1 'polypeptide(L)'
;MAHCCQHHPPEKHQSAKFKTALWIALLLNLGMFLIEVFGGAHIGSTSLWADALDFLGDSVNYIISIFALGMSLYWRATVALLKGLTMGIFALIVLLKVLWSIFYGMAPEAMTMGAIGFMGLMANLISALVLFAFRDGDANMKSVWLCSRNDAIGNCAIMLAALGVFGTQSIWPDLVVASIMAFLGLTAAWSVTQQSLQERRDSQVIQSRRAD
;
A
#
# COMPACT_ATOMS: atom_id res chain seq x y z
N MET A 1 46.98 -12.25 -8.70
CA MET A 1 46.80 -11.64 -7.37
C MET A 1 45.31 -11.48 -7.15
N ALA A 2 44.77 -12.23 -6.18
CA ALA A 2 43.35 -12.31 -5.88
C ALA A 2 42.88 -11.02 -5.20
N HIS A 3 41.95 -10.30 -5.82
CA HIS A 3 41.23 -9.21 -5.18
C HIS A 3 39.94 -9.80 -4.59
N CYS A 4 39.94 -10.02 -3.28
CA CYS A 4 38.82 -10.55 -2.53
C CYS A 4 37.62 -9.60 -2.59
N CYS A 5 36.50 -10.11 -3.09
CA CYS A 5 35.19 -9.51 -2.91
C CYS A 5 34.87 -9.42 -1.41
N GLN A 6 34.98 -8.22 -0.82
CA GLN A 6 34.38 -7.93 0.47
C GLN A 6 32.87 -7.79 0.27
N HIS A 7 32.16 -8.91 0.27
CA HIS A 7 30.74 -8.91 0.61
C HIS A 7 30.65 -8.60 2.12
N HIS A 8 30.52 -7.31 2.46
CA HIS A 8 30.07 -6.95 3.80
C HIS A 8 28.69 -7.59 4.01
N PRO A 9 28.51 -8.51 4.97
CA PRO A 9 27.18 -8.97 5.32
C PRO A 9 26.39 -7.73 5.79
N PRO A 10 25.09 -7.61 5.45
CA PRO A 10 24.29 -6.50 5.95
C PRO A 10 24.39 -6.47 7.48
N GLU A 11 24.81 -5.34 8.04
CA GLU A 11 25.02 -5.19 9.48
C GLU A 11 23.75 -5.63 10.22
N LYS A 12 23.86 -6.63 11.11
CA LYS A 12 22.75 -7.13 11.96
C LYS A 12 21.95 -6.01 12.64
N HIS A 13 22.57 -4.86 12.85
CA HIS A 13 21.95 -3.69 13.48
C HIS A 13 20.95 -2.96 12.56
N GLN A 14 21.18 -2.94 11.24
CA GLN A 14 20.24 -2.34 10.27
C GLN A 14 18.98 -3.19 10.09
N SER A 15 19.10 -4.53 10.10
CA SER A 15 17.94 -5.41 9.98
C SER A 15 17.01 -5.36 11.20
N ALA A 16 17.56 -5.18 12.41
CA ALA A 16 16.77 -5.01 13.63
C ALA A 16 15.96 -3.71 13.62
N LYS A 17 16.59 -2.57 13.27
CA LYS A 17 15.90 -1.27 13.18
C LYS A 17 14.83 -1.26 12.09
N PHE A 18 15.11 -1.88 10.95
CA PHE A 18 14.12 -2.01 9.87
C PHE A 18 12.93 -2.87 10.29
N LYS A 19 13.16 -3.96 11.01
CA LYS A 19 12.08 -4.79 11.56
C LYS A 19 11.20 -3.99 12.52
N THR A 20 11.79 -3.16 13.39
CA THR A 20 11.04 -2.26 14.27
C THR A 20 10.22 -1.24 13.47
N ALA A 21 10.81 -0.65 12.42
CA ALA A 21 10.11 0.27 11.53
C ALA A 21 8.89 -0.39 10.86
N LEU A 22 9.04 -1.62 10.36
CA LEU A 22 7.94 -2.38 9.77
C LEU A 22 6.83 -2.69 10.77
N TRP A 23 7.16 -3.00 12.03
CA TRP A 23 6.15 -3.21 13.07
C TRP A 23 5.36 -1.94 13.39
N ILE A 24 6.03 -0.79 13.44
CA ILE A 24 5.35 0.50 13.64
C ILE A 24 4.39 0.77 12.48
N ALA A 25 4.87 0.64 11.24
CA ALA A 25 4.06 0.87 10.05
C ALA A 25 2.87 -0.11 9.98
N LEU A 26 3.08 -1.39 10.34
CA LEU A 26 2.05 -2.42 10.40
C LEU A 26 0.93 -2.06 11.39
N LEU A 27 1.28 -1.68 12.62
CA LEU A 27 0.27 -1.35 13.63
C LEU A 27 -0.53 -0.10 13.24
N LEU A 28 0.13 0.90 12.65
CA LEU A 28 -0.54 2.09 12.13
C LEU A 28 -1.52 1.76 11.00
N ASN A 29 -1.06 1.00 10.01
CA ASN A 29 -1.86 0.65 8.83
C ASN A 29 -3.04 -0.26 9.21
N LEU A 30 -2.82 -1.25 10.06
CA LEU A 30 -3.89 -2.14 10.51
C LEU A 30 -4.93 -1.40 11.38
N GLY A 31 -4.47 -0.47 12.22
CA GLY A 31 -5.35 0.40 12.99
C GLY A 31 -6.21 1.30 12.09
N MET A 32 -5.58 1.94 11.10
CA MET A 32 -6.30 2.76 10.12
C MET A 32 -7.27 1.94 9.28
N PHE A 33 -6.88 0.76 8.78
CA PHE A 33 -7.78 -0.13 8.06
C PHE A 33 -9.10 -0.35 8.80
N LEU A 34 -9.04 -0.63 10.11
CA LEU A 34 -10.25 -0.80 10.90
C LEU A 34 -11.06 0.50 10.99
N ILE A 35 -10.40 1.62 11.32
CA ILE A 35 -11.05 2.94 11.43
C ILE A 35 -11.75 3.31 10.11
N GLU A 36 -11.11 3.09 8.97
CA GLU A 36 -11.64 3.47 7.66
C GLU A 36 -12.71 2.53 7.15
N VAL A 37 -12.61 1.21 7.39
CA VAL A 37 -13.70 0.28 7.05
C VAL A 37 -14.94 0.63 7.86
N PHE A 38 -14.83 0.82 9.18
CA PHE A 38 -15.99 1.14 10.01
C PHE A 38 -16.51 2.54 9.73
N GLY A 39 -15.62 3.53 9.60
CA GLY A 39 -15.99 4.91 9.31
C GLY A 39 -16.59 5.09 7.92
N GLY A 40 -15.95 4.53 6.89
CA GLY A 40 -16.44 4.52 5.51
C GLY A 40 -17.76 3.78 5.35
N ALA A 41 -17.98 2.68 6.09
CA ALA A 41 -19.28 2.02 6.14
C ALA A 41 -20.35 2.88 6.82
N HIS A 42 -20.01 3.57 7.91
CA HIS A 42 -20.93 4.39 8.68
C HIS A 42 -21.38 5.65 7.91
N ILE A 43 -20.46 6.32 7.23
CA ILE A 43 -20.74 7.57 6.52
C ILE A 43 -20.99 7.38 5.01
N GLY A 44 -20.85 6.16 4.50
CA GLY A 44 -21.08 5.85 3.08
C GLY A 44 -20.00 6.39 2.11
N SER A 45 -18.80 6.72 2.59
CA SER A 45 -17.71 7.23 1.74
C SER A 45 -17.01 6.10 0.99
N THR A 46 -17.02 6.18 -0.34
CA THR A 46 -16.40 5.19 -1.22
C THR A 46 -14.89 5.37 -1.30
N SER A 47 -14.38 6.59 -1.16
CA SER A 47 -12.92 6.81 -1.14
C SER A 47 -12.26 6.27 0.13
N LEU A 48 -12.93 6.34 1.29
CA LEU A 48 -12.45 5.68 2.52
C LEU A 48 -12.43 4.16 2.40
N TRP A 49 -13.36 3.55 1.65
CA TRP A 49 -13.30 2.11 1.36
C TRP A 49 -12.09 1.77 0.48
N ALA A 50 -11.72 2.64 -0.47
CA ALA A 50 -10.55 2.43 -1.31
C ALA A 50 -9.26 2.47 -0.48
N ASP A 51 -9.13 3.50 0.35
CA ASP A 51 -7.98 3.74 1.21
C ASP A 51 -7.82 2.65 2.29
N ALA A 52 -8.92 2.20 2.88
CA ALA A 52 -8.90 1.08 3.81
C ALA A 52 -8.30 -0.19 3.18
N LEU A 53 -8.67 -0.50 1.94
CA LEU A 53 -8.16 -1.66 1.24
C LEU A 53 -6.67 -1.54 0.90
N ASP A 54 -6.19 -0.33 0.63
CA ASP A 54 -4.76 -0.05 0.47
C ASP A 54 -4.01 -0.25 1.80
N PHE A 55 -4.52 0.28 2.92
CA PHE A 55 -3.98 0.04 4.28
C PHE A 55 -3.88 -1.46 4.63
N LEU A 56 -4.88 -2.26 4.23
CA LEU A 56 -4.85 -3.71 4.40
C LEU A 56 -3.76 -4.36 3.53
N GLY A 57 -3.65 -3.95 2.26
CA GLY A 57 -2.63 -4.45 1.34
C GLY A 57 -1.21 -4.17 1.85
N ASP A 58 -0.97 -2.97 2.37
CA ASP A 58 0.31 -2.58 2.94
C ASP A 58 0.60 -3.29 4.27
N SER A 59 -0.42 -3.50 5.11
CA SER A 59 -0.29 -4.34 6.32
C SER A 59 0.17 -5.76 5.99
N VAL A 60 -0.45 -6.40 4.98
CA VAL A 60 -0.03 -7.73 4.51
C VAL A 60 1.42 -7.68 4.01
N ASN A 61 1.77 -6.65 3.24
CA ASN A 61 3.13 -6.46 2.73
C ASN A 61 4.17 -6.30 3.86
N TYR A 62 3.85 -5.57 4.93
CA TYR A 62 4.73 -5.39 6.07
C TYR A 62 4.87 -6.66 6.90
N ILE A 63 3.76 -7.38 7.16
CA ILE A 63 3.79 -8.70 7.81
C ILE A 63 4.76 -9.60 7.08
N ILE A 64 4.59 -9.72 5.76
CA ILE A 64 5.45 -10.60 4.99
C ILE A 64 6.88 -10.09 5.02
N SER A 65 7.14 -8.79 4.85
CA SER A 65 8.48 -8.20 4.94
C SER A 65 9.18 -8.49 6.27
N ILE A 66 8.46 -8.51 7.40
CA ILE A 66 8.98 -8.84 8.72
C ILE A 66 9.46 -10.29 8.80
N PHE A 67 8.68 -11.22 8.25
CA PHE A 67 9.03 -12.66 8.21
C PHE A 67 9.96 -13.02 7.06
N ALA A 68 10.10 -12.13 6.08
CA ALA A 68 10.88 -12.32 4.86
C ALA A 68 12.36 -11.97 4.97
N LEU A 69 12.83 -11.51 6.15
CA LEU A 69 14.23 -11.11 6.39
C LEU A 69 15.18 -12.32 6.27
N GLY A 70 15.52 -12.69 5.03
CA GLY A 70 16.32 -13.87 4.66
C GLY A 70 15.81 -14.65 3.44
N MET A 71 14.66 -14.26 2.85
CA MET A 71 14.06 -14.98 1.73
C MET A 71 14.80 -14.77 0.40
N SER A 72 14.77 -15.82 -0.43
CA SER A 72 15.28 -15.79 -1.80
C SER A 72 14.49 -14.82 -2.70
N LEU A 73 15.10 -14.40 -3.83
CA LEU A 73 14.47 -13.52 -4.82
C LEU A 73 13.11 -14.05 -5.30
N TYR A 74 12.95 -15.36 -5.43
CA TYR A 74 11.68 -16.02 -5.78
C TYR A 74 10.54 -15.67 -4.83
N TRP A 75 10.81 -15.72 -3.53
CA TRP A 75 9.80 -15.44 -2.52
C TRP A 75 9.48 -13.95 -2.45
N ARG A 76 10.47 -13.07 -2.63
CA ARG A 76 10.22 -11.61 -2.77
C ARG A 76 9.31 -11.31 -3.95
N ALA A 77 9.57 -11.91 -5.11
CA ALA A 77 8.72 -11.79 -6.30
C ALA A 77 7.31 -12.38 -6.07
N THR A 78 7.18 -13.47 -5.30
CA THR A 78 5.87 -14.05 -4.95
C THR A 78 5.03 -13.12 -4.08
N VAL A 79 5.67 -12.36 -3.18
CA VAL A 79 4.99 -11.39 -2.31
C VAL A 79 4.51 -10.19 -3.10
N ALA A 80 5.37 -9.66 -3.98
CA ALA A 80 4.98 -8.60 -4.90
C ALA A 80 3.83 -9.05 -5.83
N LEU A 81 3.84 -10.31 -6.29
CA LEU A 81 2.73 -10.88 -7.06
C LEU A 81 1.42 -10.92 -6.26
N LEU A 82 1.47 -11.38 -4.99
CA LEU A 82 0.30 -11.41 -4.12
C LEU A 82 -0.25 -10.00 -3.92
N LYS A 83 0.63 -9.01 -3.68
CA LYS A 83 0.26 -7.60 -3.56
C LYS A 83 -0.42 -7.09 -4.84
N GLY A 84 0.15 -7.38 -6.01
CA GLY A 84 -0.45 -7.00 -7.29
C GLY A 84 -1.85 -7.60 -7.48
N LEU A 85 -2.04 -8.87 -7.13
CA LEU A 85 -3.34 -9.52 -7.21
C LEU A 85 -4.36 -8.94 -6.21
N THR A 86 -3.97 -8.69 -4.96
CA THR A 86 -4.86 -8.11 -3.96
C THR A 86 -5.27 -6.69 -4.33
N MET A 87 -4.34 -5.86 -4.81
CA MET A 87 -4.64 -4.51 -5.33
C MET A 87 -5.64 -4.58 -6.49
N GLY A 88 -5.49 -5.55 -7.40
CA GLY A 88 -6.41 -5.72 -8.52
C GLY A 88 -7.83 -6.10 -8.07
N ILE A 89 -7.95 -7.06 -7.15
CA ILE A 89 -9.24 -7.46 -6.57
C ILE A 89 -9.90 -6.29 -5.85
N PHE A 90 -9.14 -5.57 -5.02
CA PHE A 90 -9.65 -4.44 -4.25
C PHE A 90 -10.07 -3.27 -5.15
N ALA A 91 -9.29 -2.94 -6.17
CA ALA A 91 -9.66 -1.92 -7.13
C ALA A 91 -10.97 -2.27 -7.87
N LEU A 92 -11.20 -3.54 -8.21
CA LEU A 92 -12.47 -3.99 -8.77
C LEU A 92 -13.63 -3.84 -7.77
N ILE A 93 -13.42 -4.18 -6.49
CA ILE A 93 -14.45 -4.00 -5.44
C ILE A 93 -14.80 -2.52 -5.30
N VAL A 94 -13.81 -1.62 -5.29
CA VAL A 94 -14.04 -0.18 -5.21
C VAL A 94 -14.80 0.32 -6.45
N LEU A 95 -14.45 -0.12 -7.66
CA LEU A 95 -15.20 0.23 -8.87
C LEU A 95 -16.67 -0.22 -8.80
N LEU A 96 -16.92 -1.45 -8.34
CA LEU A 96 -18.29 -1.93 -8.12
C LEU A 96 -19.02 -1.06 -7.08
N LYS A 97 -18.32 -0.65 -6.02
CA LYS A 97 -18.88 0.24 -4.99
C LYS A 97 -19.18 1.63 -5.54
N VAL A 98 -18.30 2.20 -6.37
CA VAL A 98 -18.55 3.47 -7.08
C VAL A 98 -19.80 3.35 -7.94
N LEU A 99 -19.91 2.30 -8.76
CA LEU A 99 -21.09 2.06 -9.62
C LEU A 99 -22.36 1.94 -8.79
N TRP A 100 -22.33 1.21 -7.68
CA TRP A 100 -23.46 1.11 -6.76
C TRP A 100 -23.84 2.48 -6.17
N SER A 101 -22.84 3.26 -5.76
CA SER A 101 -23.01 4.55 -5.11
C SER A 101 -23.56 5.63 -6.05
N ILE A 102 -23.33 5.53 -7.37
CA ILE A 102 -23.96 6.42 -8.36
C ILE A 102 -25.49 6.32 -8.31
N PHE A 103 -26.05 5.14 -8.07
CA PHE A 103 -27.50 4.92 -8.09
C PHE A 103 -28.16 5.00 -6.71
N TYR A 104 -27.44 4.57 -5.67
CA TYR A 104 -28.00 4.39 -4.32
C TYR A 104 -27.22 5.11 -3.22
N GLY A 105 -26.15 5.82 -3.57
CA GLY A 105 -25.29 6.49 -2.61
C GLY A 105 -25.88 7.80 -2.11
N MET A 106 -25.46 8.18 -0.90
CA MET A 106 -25.72 9.49 -0.30
C MET A 106 -24.40 10.21 -0.05
N ALA A 107 -24.43 11.54 -0.03
CA ALA A 107 -23.23 12.32 0.23
C ALA A 107 -22.67 11.97 1.63
N PRO A 108 -21.37 11.65 1.75
CA PRO A 108 -20.79 11.33 3.03
C PRO A 108 -20.73 12.57 3.92
N GLU A 109 -20.76 12.37 5.23
CA GLU A 109 -20.61 13.47 6.19
C GLU A 109 -19.17 14.04 6.10
N ALA A 110 -19.05 15.25 5.58
CA ALA A 110 -17.76 15.83 5.21
C ALA A 110 -16.78 15.99 6.39
N MET A 111 -17.28 16.32 7.59
CA MET A 111 -16.42 16.49 8.78
C MET A 111 -15.81 15.16 9.21
N THR A 112 -16.64 14.11 9.33
CA THR A 112 -16.17 12.76 9.67
C THR A 112 -15.26 12.19 8.57
N MET A 113 -15.61 12.37 7.30
CA MET A 113 -14.77 11.96 6.17
C MET A 113 -13.39 12.63 6.22
N GLY A 114 -13.36 13.94 6.43
CA GLY A 114 -12.11 14.71 6.54
C GLY A 114 -11.28 14.34 7.77
N ALA A 115 -11.93 14.08 8.90
CA ALA A 115 -11.23 13.64 10.11
C ALA A 115 -10.57 12.27 9.92
N ILE A 116 -11.29 11.31 9.32
CA ILE A 116 -10.74 9.98 9.03
C ILE A 116 -9.62 10.07 8.00
N GLY A 117 -9.85 10.76 6.88
CA GLY A 117 -8.80 10.95 5.86
C GLY A 117 -7.56 11.66 6.39
N PHE A 118 -7.72 12.57 7.35
CA PHE A 118 -6.59 13.21 8.02
C PHE A 118 -5.82 12.23 8.93
N MET A 119 -6.53 11.36 9.66
CA MET A 119 -5.89 10.28 10.43
C MET A 119 -5.12 9.32 9.51
N GLY A 120 -5.69 8.95 8.36
CA GLY A 120 -5.03 8.13 7.35
C GLY A 120 -3.76 8.80 6.81
N LEU A 121 -3.85 10.08 6.46
CA LEU A 121 -2.70 10.89 6.04
C LEU A 121 -1.59 10.89 7.10
N MET A 122 -1.93 11.08 8.39
CA MET A 122 -0.95 11.07 9.46
C MET A 122 -0.30 9.68 9.62
N ALA A 123 -1.09 8.61 9.54
CA ALA A 123 -0.57 7.24 9.62
C ALA A 123 0.43 6.93 8.51
N ASN A 124 0.14 7.34 7.26
CA ASN A 124 1.03 7.12 6.13
C ASN A 124 2.25 8.04 6.14
N LEU A 125 2.12 9.28 6.60
CA LEU A 125 3.27 10.16 6.83
C LEU A 125 4.20 9.61 7.90
N ILE A 126 3.66 9.15 9.04
CA ILE A 126 4.49 8.54 10.10
C ILE A 126 5.18 7.28 9.58
N SER A 127 4.46 6.43 8.84
CA SER A 127 5.03 5.23 8.23
C SER A 127 6.16 5.59 7.27
N ALA A 128 5.94 6.54 6.35
CA ALA A 128 6.94 7.02 5.41
C ALA A 128 8.16 7.66 6.10
N LEU A 129 7.97 8.39 7.20
CA LEU A 129 9.04 9.01 7.98
C LEU A 129 9.90 7.97 8.71
N VAL A 130 9.27 6.99 9.37
CA VAL A 130 9.98 5.92 10.07
C VAL A 130 10.74 5.03 9.08
N LEU A 131 10.19 4.84 7.87
CA LEU A 131 10.83 4.08 6.79
C LEU A 131 11.85 4.90 5.99
N PHE A 132 11.89 6.23 6.13
CA PHE A 132 12.76 7.12 5.36
C PHE A 132 14.25 6.80 5.53
N ALA A 133 14.64 6.38 6.73
CA ALA A 133 16.01 5.95 7.04
C ALA A 133 16.48 4.76 6.18
N PHE A 134 15.55 4.01 5.56
CA PHE A 134 15.82 2.81 4.78
C PHE A 134 15.56 2.98 3.27
N ARG A 135 15.28 4.20 2.80
CA ARG A 135 14.93 4.48 1.38
C ARG A 135 16.05 4.12 0.37
N ASP A 136 17.31 4.18 0.82
CA ASP A 136 18.50 3.85 0.02
C ASP A 136 18.94 2.39 0.22
N GLY A 137 18.12 1.59 0.90
CA GLY A 137 18.39 0.18 1.19
C GLY A 137 18.17 -0.74 -0.02
N ASP A 138 17.96 -2.02 0.27
CA ASP A 138 17.66 -3.00 -0.76
C ASP A 138 16.31 -2.73 -1.45
N ALA A 139 16.03 -3.45 -2.54
CA ALA A 139 14.79 -3.27 -3.29
C ALA A 139 13.52 -3.40 -2.43
N ASN A 140 13.56 -4.22 -1.37
CA ASN A 140 12.42 -4.38 -0.46
C ASN A 140 12.23 -3.14 0.42
N MET A 141 13.30 -2.65 1.04
CA MET A 141 13.27 -1.44 1.87
C MET A 141 12.81 -0.22 1.06
N LYS A 142 13.35 -0.04 -0.14
CA LYS A 142 12.97 1.04 -1.05
C LYS A 142 11.51 0.94 -1.49
N SER A 143 11.04 -0.27 -1.83
CA SER A 143 9.66 -0.52 -2.25
C SER A 143 8.66 -0.14 -1.15
N VAL A 144 8.88 -0.64 0.07
CA VAL A 144 8.04 -0.36 1.25
C VAL A 144 7.95 1.14 1.53
N TRP A 145 9.07 1.86 1.47
CA TRP A 145 9.08 3.32 1.64
C TRP A 145 8.32 4.07 0.52
N LEU A 146 8.50 3.65 -0.74
CA LEU A 146 7.80 4.26 -1.88
C LEU A 146 6.29 4.07 -1.78
N CYS A 147 5.82 2.92 -1.29
CA CYS A 147 4.40 2.66 -1.06
C CYS A 147 3.82 3.63 -0.04
N SER A 148 4.34 3.67 1.19
CA SER A 148 3.80 4.58 2.22
C SER A 148 3.80 6.05 1.79
N ARG A 149 4.81 6.46 1.01
CA ARG A 149 4.87 7.81 0.43
C ARG A 149 3.76 8.06 -0.59
N ASN A 150 3.51 7.09 -1.48
CA ASN A 150 2.46 7.20 -2.48
C ASN A 150 1.07 7.19 -1.81
N ASP A 151 0.90 6.40 -0.76
CA ASP A 151 -0.36 6.32 -0.02
C ASP A 151 -0.66 7.65 0.68
N ALA A 152 0.35 8.32 1.25
CA ALA A 152 0.21 9.67 1.77
C ALA A 152 -0.24 10.69 0.71
N ILE A 153 0.21 10.55 -0.55
CA ILE A 153 -0.29 11.37 -1.68
C ILE A 153 -1.76 11.02 -1.98
N GLY A 154 -2.14 9.74 -1.88
CA GLY A 154 -3.52 9.27 -1.96
C GLY A 154 -4.42 9.90 -0.90
N ASN A 155 -4.00 9.90 0.38
CA ASN A 155 -4.78 10.52 1.46
C ASN A 155 -4.97 12.03 1.26
N CYS A 156 -4.01 12.73 0.62
CA CYS A 156 -4.20 14.12 0.22
C CYS A 156 -5.35 14.29 -0.78
N ALA A 157 -5.54 13.35 -1.71
CA ALA A 157 -6.69 13.36 -2.62
C ALA A 157 -8.02 13.18 -1.85
N ILE A 158 -8.04 12.34 -0.81
CA ILE A 158 -9.20 12.16 0.07
C ILE A 158 -9.50 13.44 0.86
N MET A 159 -8.47 14.13 1.35
CA MET A 159 -8.64 15.45 1.98
C MET A 159 -9.28 16.47 1.04
N LEU A 160 -8.86 16.48 -0.24
CA LEU A 160 -9.48 17.32 -1.26
C LEU A 160 -10.92 16.89 -1.55
N ALA A 161 -11.22 15.59 -1.57
CA ALA A 161 -12.60 15.10 -1.69
C ALA A 161 -13.45 15.58 -0.51
N ALA A 162 -12.99 15.43 0.73
CA ALA A 162 -13.71 15.86 1.92
C ALA A 162 -14.03 17.36 1.88
N LEU A 163 -13.08 18.20 1.46
CA LEU A 163 -13.31 19.64 1.24
C LEU A 163 -14.33 19.89 0.11
N GLY A 164 -14.26 19.11 -0.97
CA GLY A 164 -15.25 19.14 -2.04
C GLY A 164 -16.65 18.77 -1.57
N VAL A 165 -16.79 17.70 -0.78
CA VAL A 165 -18.08 17.28 -0.19
C VAL A 165 -18.58 18.35 0.78
N PHE A 166 -17.71 18.95 1.59
CA PHE A 166 -18.07 20.05 2.50
C PHE A 166 -18.68 21.24 1.75
N GLY A 167 -18.07 21.65 0.63
CA GLY A 167 -18.54 22.78 -0.17
C GLY A 167 -19.76 22.47 -1.04
N THR A 168 -19.83 21.27 -1.62
CA THR A 168 -20.87 20.90 -2.60
C THR A 168 -22.05 20.16 -2.00
N GLN A 169 -21.88 19.60 -0.79
CA GLN A 169 -22.86 18.72 -0.12
C GLN A 169 -23.29 17.54 -1.03
N SER A 170 -22.37 17.09 -1.89
CA SER A 170 -22.62 16.11 -2.93
C SER A 170 -21.69 14.92 -2.81
N ILE A 171 -22.13 13.79 -3.35
CA ILE A 171 -21.35 12.54 -3.37
C ILE A 171 -20.24 12.55 -4.44
N TRP A 172 -20.36 13.41 -5.46
CA TRP A 172 -19.46 13.42 -6.61
C TRP A 172 -17.97 13.57 -6.28
N PRO A 173 -17.54 14.47 -5.37
CA PRO A 173 -16.12 14.59 -5.02
C PRO A 173 -15.52 13.28 -4.46
N ASP A 174 -16.28 12.57 -3.61
CA ASP A 174 -15.89 11.27 -3.06
C ASP A 174 -15.81 10.20 -4.17
N LEU A 175 -16.80 10.12 -5.05
CA LEU A 175 -16.80 9.15 -6.16
C LEU A 175 -15.69 9.40 -7.17
N VAL A 176 -15.39 10.66 -7.49
CA VAL A 176 -14.31 11.01 -8.42
C VAL A 176 -12.97 10.54 -7.85
N VAL A 177 -12.69 10.82 -6.58
CA VAL A 177 -11.43 10.39 -5.94
C VAL A 177 -11.38 8.87 -5.82
N ALA A 178 -12.47 8.22 -5.40
CA ALA A 178 -12.53 6.76 -5.35
C ALA A 178 -12.31 6.11 -6.73
N SER A 179 -12.87 6.70 -7.80
CA SER A 179 -12.67 6.22 -9.18
C SER A 179 -11.22 6.35 -9.63
N ILE A 180 -10.58 7.48 -9.31
CA ILE A 180 -9.16 7.70 -9.61
C ILE A 180 -8.30 6.69 -8.87
N MET A 181 -8.52 6.52 -7.55
CA MET A 181 -7.78 5.55 -6.74
C MET A 181 -7.95 4.13 -7.26
N ALA A 182 -9.17 3.73 -7.59
CA ALA A 182 -9.42 2.39 -8.15
C ALA A 182 -8.75 2.20 -9.51
N PHE A 183 -8.79 3.20 -10.39
CA PHE A 183 -8.10 3.13 -11.69
C PHE A 183 -6.58 3.03 -11.52
N LEU A 184 -5.99 3.89 -10.66
CA LEU A 184 -4.57 3.82 -10.34
C LEU A 184 -4.21 2.46 -9.72
N GLY A 185 -5.03 1.96 -8.79
CA GLY A 185 -4.89 0.64 -8.19
C GLY A 185 -4.89 -0.49 -9.23
N LEU A 186 -5.79 -0.46 -10.22
CA LEU A 186 -5.78 -1.43 -11.33
C LEU A 186 -4.51 -1.36 -12.17
N THR A 187 -4.06 -0.16 -12.53
CA THR A 187 -2.83 0.00 -13.33
C THR A 187 -1.58 -0.45 -12.55
N ALA A 188 -1.52 -0.13 -11.26
CA ALA A 188 -0.47 -0.59 -10.35
C ALA A 188 -0.51 -2.11 -10.20
N ALA A 189 -1.68 -2.69 -9.97
CA ALA A 189 -1.89 -4.13 -9.89
C ALA A 189 -1.38 -4.86 -11.14
N TRP A 190 -1.70 -4.34 -12.33
CA TRP A 190 -1.21 -4.88 -13.59
C TRP A 190 0.31 -4.81 -13.69
N SER A 191 0.89 -3.63 -13.47
CA SER A 191 2.34 -3.41 -13.55
C SER A 191 3.10 -4.31 -12.57
N VAL A 192 2.67 -4.34 -11.31
CA VAL A 192 3.30 -5.13 -10.25
C VAL A 192 3.17 -6.62 -10.54
N THR A 193 2.00 -7.09 -10.99
CA THR A 193 1.79 -8.50 -11.35
C THR A 193 2.72 -8.94 -12.46
N GLN A 194 2.83 -8.15 -13.54
CA GLN A 194 3.70 -8.47 -14.68
C GLN A 194 5.17 -8.49 -14.27
N GLN A 195 5.63 -7.46 -13.56
CA GLN A 195 7.01 -7.39 -13.06
C GLN A 195 7.34 -8.58 -12.16
N SER A 196 6.45 -8.90 -11.22
CA SER A 196 6.64 -9.98 -10.26
C SER A 196 6.67 -11.36 -10.94
N LEU A 197 5.84 -11.58 -11.95
CA LEU A 197 5.87 -12.81 -12.76
C LEU A 197 7.18 -12.98 -13.51
N GLN A 198 7.73 -11.89 -14.06
CA GLN A 198 9.01 -11.90 -14.74
C GLN A 198 10.16 -12.19 -13.78
N GLU A 199 10.25 -11.46 -12.65
CA GLU A 199 11.27 -11.69 -11.61
C GLU A 199 11.22 -13.11 -11.04
N ARG A 200 10.02 -13.68 -10.92
CA ARG A 200 9.82 -15.06 -10.44
C ARG A 200 10.34 -16.10 -11.44
N ARG A 201 10.12 -15.90 -12.75
CA ARG A 201 10.66 -16.76 -13.81
C ARG A 201 12.19 -16.69 -13.86
N ASP A 202 12.75 -15.48 -13.83
CA ASP A 202 14.20 -15.27 -13.89
C ASP A 202 14.90 -15.91 -12.67
N SER A 203 14.28 -15.81 -11.50
CA SER A 203 14.76 -16.44 -10.27
C SER A 203 14.81 -17.98 -10.37
N GLN A 204 13.83 -18.60 -11.04
CA GLN A 204 13.80 -20.06 -11.24
C GLN A 204 14.91 -20.53 -12.18
N VAL A 205 15.17 -19.79 -13.27
CA VAL A 205 16.26 -20.09 -14.22
C VAL A 205 17.64 -19.99 -13.57
N ILE A 206 17.85 -19.01 -12.69
CA ILE A 206 19.11 -18.86 -11.95
C ILE A 206 19.31 -20.01 -10.96
N GLN A 207 18.23 -20.47 -10.31
CA GLN A 207 18.31 -21.60 -9.37
C GLN A 207 18.60 -22.93 -10.08
N SER A 208 18.00 -23.19 -11.24
CA SER A 208 18.28 -24.42 -12.00
C SER A 208 19.73 -24.49 -12.47
N ARG A 209 20.30 -23.37 -12.95
CA ARG A 209 21.73 -23.30 -13.37
C ARG A 209 22.75 -23.44 -12.25
N ARG A 210 22.36 -23.30 -10.98
CA ARG A 210 23.26 -23.54 -9.83
C ARG A 210 23.19 -24.97 -9.31
N ALA A 211 22.20 -25.74 -9.75
CA ALA A 211 22.01 -27.14 -9.37
C ALA A 211 22.71 -28.12 -10.34
N ASP A 212 23.11 -27.63 -11.52
CA ASP A 212 23.94 -28.31 -12.53
C ASP A 212 25.43 -27.97 -12.34
#